data_AF-A0A3B8J829-F1
#
_entry.id   AF-A0A3B8J829-F1
#
_cell.length_a   1.000
_cell.length_b   1.000
_cell.length_c   1.000
_cell.angle_alpha   90.00
_cell.angle_beta   90.00
_cell.angle_gamma   90.00
#
_symmetry.space_group_name_H-M   'P 1'
#
loop_
_entity.id
_entity.type
_entity.pdbx_description
1 polymer ?
#
loop_
_entity_poly.entity_id
_entity_poly.type
_entity_poly.pdbx_seq_one_letter_code
_entity_poly.pdbx_strand_id
1 'polypeptide(L)' 'MRNRLDTQLDKLNNQLISMGALCENAIAIAVKALMNNDIVLAKSVKTVEIEIDQKEKEIENLCLNLILQQQPVA' A
#
# COMPACT_ATOMS: atom_id res chain seq x y z
N MET A 1 23.14 -10.18 -10.83
CA MET A 1 22.17 -9.14 -11.25
C MET A 1 20.72 -9.63 -11.16
N ARG A 2 20.34 -10.79 -11.73
CA ARG A 2 18.97 -11.36 -11.58
C ARG A 2 18.46 -11.47 -10.14
N ASN A 3 19.22 -12.11 -9.24
CA ASN A 3 18.81 -12.28 -7.83
C ASN A 3 18.45 -10.98 -7.08
N ARG A 4 19.07 -9.84 -7.43
CA ARG A 4 18.79 -8.55 -6.77
C ARG A 4 17.48 -7.95 -7.27
N LEU A 5 17.21 -8.05 -8.57
CA LEU A 5 15.93 -7.63 -9.14
C LEU A 5 14.80 -8.49 -8.57
N ASP A 6 14.97 -9.82 -8.57
CA ASP A 6 13.96 -10.75 -8.06
C ASP A 6 13.62 -10.44 -6.59
N THR A 7 14.64 -10.21 -5.74
CA THR A 7 14.44 -9.80 -4.34
C THR A 7 13.68 -8.47 -4.20
N GLN A 8 13.95 -7.49 -5.08
CA GLN A 8 13.26 -6.20 -5.04
C GLN A 8 11.80 -6.32 -5.53
N LEU A 9 11.53 -7.19 -6.51
CA LEU A 9 10.17 -7.50 -6.97
C LEU A 9 9.38 -8.26 -5.90
N ASP A 10 10.00 -9.21 -5.19
CA ASP A 10 9.37 -9.88 -4.05
C ASP A 10 9.02 -8.87 -2.94
N LYS A 11 9.92 -7.93 -2.66
CA LYS A 11 9.65 -6.84 -1.72
C LYS A 11 8.48 -5.99 -2.18
N LEU A 12 8.43 -5.60 -3.45
CA LEU A 12 7.33 -4.82 -4.03
C LEU A 12 5.99 -5.56 -3.89
N ASN A 13 5.96 -6.85 -4.24
CA ASN A 13 4.78 -7.68 -4.11
C ASN A 13 4.30 -7.75 -2.66
N ASN A 14 5.20 -7.94 -1.70
CA ASN A 14 4.85 -7.96 -0.28
C ASN A 14 4.29 -6.61 0.21
N GLN A 15 4.83 -5.48 -0.28
CA GLN A 15 4.27 -4.15 0.05
C GLN A 15 2.86 -3.98 -0.53
N LEU A 16 2.62 -4.43 -1.76
CA LEU A 16 1.29 -4.39 -2.39
C LEU A 16 0.28 -5.24 -1.63
N ILE A 17 0.65 -6.46 -1.21
CA ILE A 17 -0.20 -7.32 -0.37
C ILE A 17 -0.54 -6.63 0.95
N SER A 18 0.47 -6.03 1.60
CA SER A 18 0.26 -5.29 2.85
C SER A 18 -0.67 -4.10 2.68
N MET A 19 -0.54 -3.33 1.60
CA MET A 19 -1.44 -2.22 1.30
C MET A 19 -2.86 -2.72 1.02
N GLY A 20 -3.00 -3.83 0.28
CA GLY A 20 -4.29 -4.48 0.06
C GLY A 20 -5.01 -4.85 1.35
N ALA A 21 -4.30 -5.43 2.32
CA ALA A 21 -4.86 -5.75 3.63
C ALA A 21 -5.33 -4.50 4.41
N LEU A 22 -4.62 -3.36 4.29
CA LEU A 22 -5.07 -2.09 4.85
C LEU A 22 -6.35 -1.58 4.18
N CYS A 23 -6.43 -1.67 2.85
CA CYS A 23 -7.63 -1.33 2.11
C CYS A 23 -8.83 -2.20 2.51
N GLU A 24 -8.65 -3.51 2.64
CA GLU A 24 -9.69 -4.43 3.12
C GLU A 24 -10.18 -4.05 4.51
N ASN A 25 -9.26 -3.71 5.42
CA ASN A 25 -9.60 -3.24 6.76
C ASN A 25 -10.39 -1.92 6.73
N ALA A 26 -9.96 -0.94 5.94
CA ALA A 26 -10.65 0.33 5.78
C ALA A 26 -12.10 0.13 5.29
N ILE A 27 -12.30 -0.75 4.31
CA ILE A 27 -13.63 -1.11 3.80
C ILE A 27 -14.46 -1.78 4.91
N ALA A 28 -13.90 -2.74 5.63
CA ALA A 28 -14.61 -3.43 6.71
C ALA A 28 -15.05 -2.46 7.82
N ILE A 29 -14.18 -1.53 8.22
CA ILE A 29 -14.48 -0.49 9.21
C ILE A 29 -15.58 0.44 8.68
N ALA A 30 -15.49 0.90 7.43
CA ALA A 30 -16.48 1.78 6.82
C ALA A 30 -17.87 1.12 6.73
N VAL A 31 -17.94 -0.14 6.29
CA VAL A 31 -19.18 -0.92 6.25
C VAL A 31 -19.78 -1.07 7.65
N LYS A 32 -18.95 -1.43 8.64
CA LYS A 32 -19.39 -1.58 10.03
C LYS A 32 -19.89 -0.27 10.63
N ALA A 33 -19.22 0.85 10.33
CA ALA A 33 -19.63 2.17 10.78
C ALA A 33 -20.98 2.57 10.18
N LEU A 34 -21.17 2.32 8.88
CA LEU A 34 -22.42 2.61 8.18
C LEU A 34 -23.58 1.77 8.73
N MET A 35 -23.41 0.46 8.89
CA MET A 35 -24.45 -0.44 9.38
C MET A 35 -24.93 -0.10 10.80
N ASN A 36 -24.01 0.37 11.65
CA ASN A 36 -24.30 0.69 13.05
C ASN A 36 -24.59 2.19 13.29
N ASN A 37 -24.57 3.00 12.24
CA ASN A 37 -24.63 4.47 12.32
C ASN A 37 -23.59 5.06 13.30
N ASP A 38 -22.40 4.46 13.34
CA ASP A 38 -21.33 4.79 14.28
C ASP A 38 -20.38 5.82 13.66
N ILE A 39 -20.64 7.09 13.97
CA ILE A 39 -19.87 8.24 13.48
C ILE A 39 -18.43 8.24 14.03
N VAL A 40 -18.19 7.67 15.22
CA VAL A 40 -16.86 7.61 15.80
C VAL A 40 -16.01 6.60 15.02
N LEU A 41 -16.58 5.43 14.74
CA LEU A 41 -15.92 4.43 13.90
C LEU A 41 -15.69 4.95 12.48
N ALA A 42 -16.65 5.66 11.89
CA ALA A 42 -16.48 6.30 10.59
C ALA A 42 -15.29 7.28 10.56
N LYS A 43 -15.08 8.07 11.63
CA LYS A 43 -13.92 8.98 11.73
C LYS A 43 -12.59 8.24 11.81
N SER A 44 -12.57 7.02 12.36
CA SER A 44 -11.34 6.22 12.46
C SER A 44 -10.83 5.72 11.11
N VAL A 45 -11.70 5.61 10.09
CA VAL A 45 -11.31 5.24 8.71
C VAL A 45 -10.27 6.21 8.16
N LYS A 46 -10.34 7.50 8.51
CA LYS A 46 -9.37 8.51 8.07
C LYS A 46 -7.94 8.18 8.50
N THR A 47 -7.75 7.57 9.67
CA THR A 47 -6.41 7.17 10.12
C THR A 47 -5.85 6.06 9.24
N VAL A 48 -6.69 5.07 8.88
CA VAL A 48 -6.29 3.97 8.00
C VAL A 48 -6.01 4.48 6.58
N GLU A 49 -6.77 5.46 6.09
CA GLU A 49 -6.52 6.08 4.78
C GLU A 49 -5.16 6.79 4.72
N ILE A 50 -4.77 7.53 5.76
CA ILE A 50 -3.43 8.14 5.85
C ILE A 50 -2.31 7.09 5.77
N GLU A 51 -2.51 5.92 6.37
CA GLU A 51 -1.55 4.81 6.27
C GLU A 51 -1.48 4.21 4.86
N ILE A 52 -2.62 4.11 4.16
CA ILE A 52 -2.70 3.65 2.78
C ILE A 52 -1.96 4.62 1.85
N ASP A 53 -2.19 5.93 1.98
CA ASP A 53 -1.50 6.96 1.19
C ASP A 53 0.02 6.91 1.38
N GLN A 54 0.47 6.66 2.61
CA GLN A 54 1.89 6.53 2.91
C GLN A 54 2.48 5.26 2.26
N LYS A 55 1.75 4.14 2.30
CA LYS A 55 2.12 2.89 1.62
C LYS A 55 2.17 3.06 0.11
N GLU A 56 1.23 3.78 -0.49
CA GLU A 56 1.21 4.08 -1.92
C GLU A 56 2.49 4.81 -2.33
N LYS A 57 2.86 5.88 -1.63
CA LYS A 57 4.10 6.64 -1.90
C LYS A 57 5.35 5.78 -1.75
N GLU A 58 5.40 4.89 -0.76
CA GLU A 58 6.52 3.96 -0.58
C GLU A 58 6.66 2.98 -1.75
N ILE A 59 5.52 2.45 -2.22
CA ILE A 59 5.45 1.52 -3.35
C ILE A 59 5.85 2.24 -4.64
N GLU A 60 5.34 3.45 -4.89
CA GLU A 60 5.70 4.25 -6.06
C GLU A 60 7.21 4.54 -6.12
N ASN A 61 7.79 4.94 -4.99
CA ASN A 61 9.24 5.15 -4.89
C ASN A 61 10.02 3.87 -5.17
N LEU A 62 9.55 2.70 -4.72
CA LEU A 62 10.19 1.42 -5.00
C LEU A 62 10.13 1.09 -6.51
N CYS A 63 8.98 1.31 -7.15
CA CYS A 63 8.81 1.15 -8.59
C CYS A 63 9.74 2.05 -9.40
N LEU A 64 9.83 3.33 -9.02
CA LEU A 64 10.71 4.28 -9.70
C LEU A 64 12.19 3.85 -9.61
N ASN A 65 12.63 3.43 -8.41
CA ASN A 65 13.99 2.94 -8.20
C ASN A 65 14.30 1.68 -9.02
N LEU A 66 13.33 0.77 -9.12
CA LEU A 66 13.43 -0.44 -9.95
C LEU A 66 13.62 -0.09 -11.43
N ILE A 67 12.82 0.83 -11.96
CA ILE A 67 12.91 1.27 -13.37
C ILE A 67 14.26 1.92 -13.65
N LEU A 68 14.71 2.84 -12.79
CA LEU A 68 15.99 3.53 -12.94
C LEU A 68 17.19 2.57 -12.91
N GLN A 69 17.13 1.49 -12.12
CA GLN A 69 18.20 0.49 -12.03
C GLN A 69 18.24 -0.48 -13.23
N GLN A 70 17.14 -0.61 -13.98
CA GLN A 70 17.00 -1.52 -15.12
C GLN A 70 17.34 -0.87 -16.47
N GLN A 71 17.36 0.46 -16.55
CA GLN A 71 17.71 1.14 -17.80
C GLN A 71 19.22 1.06 -18.05
N PRO A 72 19.67 0.75 -19.28
CA PRO A 72 21.05 0.99 -19.66
C PRO A 72 21.25 2.50 -19.64
N VAL A 73 21.99 2.98 -18.65
CA VAL A 73 22.52 4.35 -18.69
C VAL A 73 23.60 4.32 -19.77
N ALA A 74 23.44 5.15 -20.81
CA ALA A 74 24.41 5.31 -21.89
C ALA A 74 25.79 5.75 -21.37
#